data_AF-A0A246B6Y6-F1
#
_entry.id   AF-A0A246B6Y6-F1
#
_cell.length_a   1.000
_cell.length_b   1.000
_cell.length_c   1.000
_cell.angle_alpha   90.00
_cell.angle_beta   90.00
_cell.angle_gamma   90.00
#
_symmetry.space_group_name_H-M   'P 1'
#
loop_
_entity.id
_entity.type
_entity.pdbx_description
1 polymer ?
#
loop_
_entity_poly.entity_id
_entity_poly.type
_entity_poly.pdbx_seq_one_letter_code
_entity_poly.pdbx_strand_id
1 'polypeptide(L)'
;MLDNNLPELKYVSRNANRFLFNYLSSARTYLDHSEKYLKNKYGNNSTQFNSFKSYTSSLFDNFFEYRFIYKLRNYAQHCGLPINSITFSVDNKDLLKRTINLNPLFLKSELKKNYKEWGQKINEDFDFQPEEISVRQIIGNYYKNIKDLNDEFIIIEKLSLDKSVEYLENFQKENYSHLNVNESTQCCVFYDFILKYLDSYEGSKFSTFVYPKEMIETIKNYRQ
;
A
#
# COMPACT_ATOMS: atom_id res chain seq x y z
N MET A 1 -17.47 -11.20 -30.52
CA MET A 1 -17.62 -10.28 -29.38
C MET A 1 -18.74 -10.84 -28.51
N LEU A 2 -18.44 -11.27 -27.30
CA LEU A 2 -19.49 -11.70 -26.37
C LEU A 2 -20.24 -10.48 -25.89
N ASP A 3 -21.56 -10.59 -25.86
CA ASP A 3 -22.46 -9.54 -25.40
C ASP A 3 -22.11 -9.20 -23.93
N ASN A 4 -21.73 -7.95 -23.68
CA ASN A 4 -21.42 -7.42 -22.34
C ASN A 4 -22.64 -7.42 -21.38
N ASN A 5 -23.73 -8.09 -21.77
CA ASN A 5 -25.00 -8.17 -21.05
C ASN A 5 -25.13 -9.33 -20.07
N LEU A 6 -24.15 -10.23 -19.96
CA LEU A 6 -24.12 -11.25 -18.90
C LEU A 6 -24.07 -10.58 -17.50
N PRO A 7 -25.09 -10.77 -16.63
CA PRO A 7 -25.15 -10.17 -15.31
C PRO A 7 -23.90 -10.42 -14.45
N GLU A 8 -23.28 -11.58 -14.60
CA GLU A 8 -22.08 -12.00 -13.88
C GLU A 8 -20.87 -11.17 -14.28
N LEU A 9 -20.69 -10.87 -15.58
CA LEU A 9 -19.60 -10.02 -16.06
C LEU A 9 -19.76 -8.57 -15.59
N LYS A 10 -21.00 -8.06 -15.56
CA LYS A 10 -21.31 -6.75 -14.98
C LYS A 10 -20.98 -6.70 -13.48
N TYR A 11 -21.31 -7.76 -12.75
CA TYR A 11 -20.97 -7.88 -11.33
C TYR A 11 -19.46 -7.92 -11.10
N VAL A 12 -18.72 -8.71 -11.88
CA VAL A 12 -17.25 -8.78 -11.82
C VAL A 12 -16.63 -7.41 -12.12
N SER A 13 -17.06 -6.74 -13.19
CA SER A 13 -16.57 -5.40 -13.56
C SER A 13 -16.81 -4.36 -12.47
N ARG A 14 -18.01 -4.35 -11.87
CA ARG A 14 -18.33 -3.44 -10.78
C ARG A 14 -17.44 -3.67 -9.56
N ASN A 15 -17.21 -4.93 -9.18
CA ASN A 15 -16.34 -5.25 -8.04
C ASN A 15 -14.87 -4.97 -8.32
N ALA A 16 -14.38 -5.25 -9.53
CA ALA A 16 -13.01 -4.93 -9.94
C ALA A 16 -12.76 -3.41 -9.83
N ASN A 17 -13.70 -2.59 -10.31
CA ASN A 17 -13.62 -1.15 -10.17
C ASN A 17 -13.71 -0.67 -8.70
N ARG A 18 -14.56 -1.29 -7.87
CA ARG A 18 -14.62 -0.99 -6.43
C ARG A 18 -13.27 -1.27 -5.75
N PHE A 19 -12.65 -2.41 -6.04
CA PHE A 19 -11.34 -2.75 -5.49
C PHE A 19 -10.25 -1.81 -5.99
N LEU A 20 -10.26 -1.45 -7.28
CA LEU A 20 -9.34 -0.46 -7.82
C LEU A 20 -9.52 0.89 -7.11
N PHE A 21 -10.75 1.36 -6.93
CA PHE A 21 -11.02 2.63 -6.24
C PHE A 21 -10.50 2.63 -4.80
N ASN A 22 -10.74 1.55 -4.07
CA ASN A 22 -10.20 1.38 -2.71
C ASN A 22 -8.67 1.42 -2.73
N TYR A 23 -8.04 0.72 -3.68
CA TYR A 23 -6.59 0.70 -3.83
C TYR A 23 -6.01 2.09 -4.13
N LEU A 24 -6.59 2.83 -5.09
CA LEU A 24 -6.21 4.20 -5.43
C LEU A 24 -6.32 5.13 -4.20
N SER A 25 -7.40 4.97 -3.43
CA SER A 25 -7.63 5.74 -2.21
C SER A 25 -6.61 5.40 -1.13
N SER A 26 -6.36 4.11 -0.86
CA SER A 26 -5.35 3.67 0.10
C SER A 26 -3.95 4.14 -0.25
N ALA A 27 -3.57 4.06 -1.54
CA ALA A 27 -2.26 4.53 -1.99
C ALA A 27 -2.11 6.04 -1.81
N ARG A 28 -3.17 6.82 -2.09
CA ARG A 28 -3.15 8.27 -1.84
C ARG A 28 -3.05 8.59 -0.35
N THR A 29 -3.84 7.91 0.47
CA THR A 29 -3.81 8.06 1.93
C THR A 29 -2.41 7.76 2.47
N TYR A 30 -1.75 6.70 2.01
CA TYR A 30 -0.38 6.39 2.38
C TYR A 30 0.56 7.57 2.09
N LEU A 31 0.55 8.11 0.87
CA LEU A 31 1.41 9.25 0.50
C LEU A 31 1.13 10.49 1.36
N ASP A 32 -0.15 10.83 1.56
CA ASP A 32 -0.56 12.01 2.34
C ASP A 32 -0.18 11.89 3.82
N HIS A 33 -0.40 10.72 4.41
CA HIS A 33 -0.05 10.47 5.81
C HIS A 33 1.46 10.40 6.03
N SER A 34 2.21 9.77 5.13
CA SER A 34 3.68 9.74 5.20
C SER A 34 4.26 11.16 5.07
N GLU A 35 3.78 11.96 4.12
CA GLU A 35 4.18 13.36 3.97
C GLU A 35 3.85 14.18 5.24
N LYS A 36 2.61 14.08 5.75
CA LYS A 36 2.19 14.80 6.96
C LYS A 36 2.98 14.37 8.20
N TYR A 37 3.24 13.07 8.34
CA TYR A 37 4.02 12.51 9.43
C TYR A 37 5.43 13.10 9.45
N LEU A 38 6.14 13.09 8.32
CA LEU A 38 7.51 13.62 8.23
C LEU A 38 7.55 15.13 8.51
N LYS A 39 6.59 15.90 7.96
CA LYS A 39 6.46 17.33 8.25
C LYS A 39 6.23 17.62 9.73
N ASN A 40 5.35 16.86 10.37
CA ASN A 40 5.04 17.05 11.79
C ASN A 40 6.21 16.67 12.70
N LYS A 41 6.94 15.59 12.36
CA LYS A 41 8.03 15.05 13.18
C LYS A 41 9.34 15.82 13.02
N TYR A 42 9.71 16.20 11.80
CA TYR A 42 11.02 16.82 11.51
C TYR A 42 10.93 18.26 11.02
N GLY A 43 9.76 18.71 10.57
CA GLY A 43 9.54 20.04 10.01
C GLY A 43 9.58 20.07 8.48
N ASN A 44 8.99 21.13 7.91
CA ASN A 44 8.73 21.31 6.47
C ASN A 44 10.00 21.50 5.60
N ASN A 45 11.15 21.80 6.21
CA ASN A 45 12.41 22.00 5.50
C ASN A 45 13.49 20.99 5.94
N SER A 46 13.08 19.93 6.63
CA SER A 46 13.99 18.88 7.11
C SER A 46 14.57 18.07 5.96
N THR A 47 15.77 17.53 6.18
CA THR A 47 16.40 16.59 5.24
C THR A 47 15.52 15.36 5.00
N GLN A 48 14.86 14.85 6.04
CA GLN A 48 13.95 13.70 5.98
C GLN A 48 12.76 13.95 5.05
N PHE A 49 12.06 15.07 5.26
CA PHE A 49 10.92 15.43 4.43
C PHE A 49 11.36 15.69 2.97
N ASN A 50 12.47 16.40 2.77
CA ASN A 50 13.00 16.70 1.45
C ASN A 50 13.44 15.43 0.69
N SER A 51 14.03 14.44 1.37
CA SER A 51 14.36 13.13 0.78
C SER A 51 13.12 12.41 0.28
N PHE A 52 12.08 12.29 1.13
CA PHE A 52 10.81 11.67 0.73
C PHE A 52 10.16 12.40 -0.45
N LYS A 53 10.19 13.74 -0.44
CA LYS A 53 9.61 14.54 -1.53
C LYS A 53 10.39 14.39 -2.83
N SER A 54 11.71 14.33 -2.74
CA SER A 54 12.58 14.11 -3.91
C SER A 54 12.36 12.71 -4.49
N TYR A 55 12.21 11.69 -3.64
CA TYR A 55 11.95 10.33 -4.08
C TYR A 55 10.60 10.18 -4.78
N THR A 56 9.52 10.71 -4.18
CA THR A 56 8.19 10.72 -4.83
C THR A 56 8.18 11.49 -6.14
N SER A 57 8.95 12.58 -6.25
CA SER A 57 9.12 13.34 -7.50
C SER A 57 9.88 12.52 -8.55
N SER A 58 10.94 11.82 -8.15
CA SER A 58 11.68 10.89 -9.01
C SER A 58 10.80 9.75 -9.52
N LEU A 59 9.96 9.16 -8.66
CA LEU A 59 9.01 8.13 -9.09
C LEU A 59 8.02 8.68 -10.12
N PHE A 60 7.53 9.90 -9.90
CA PHE A 60 6.67 10.58 -10.85
C PHE A 60 7.41 10.86 -12.17
N ASP A 61 8.66 11.27 -12.17
CA ASP A 61 9.34 11.61 -13.42
C ASP A 61 9.76 10.38 -14.23
N ASN A 62 10.07 9.27 -13.57
CA ASN A 62 10.68 8.11 -14.21
C ASN A 62 9.70 6.96 -14.54
N PHE A 63 8.57 6.84 -13.83
CA PHE A 63 7.67 5.69 -13.99
C PHE A 63 6.28 6.11 -14.45
N PHE A 64 5.89 5.65 -15.65
CA PHE A 64 4.56 5.86 -16.21
C PHE A 64 3.46 5.39 -15.24
N GLU A 65 3.58 4.20 -14.67
CA GLU A 65 2.54 3.62 -13.81
C GLU A 65 2.32 4.43 -12.54
N TYR A 66 3.39 5.03 -11.99
CA TYR A 66 3.29 5.94 -10.85
C TYR A 66 2.50 7.20 -11.21
N ARG A 67 2.89 7.89 -12.29
CA ARG A 67 2.16 9.07 -12.77
C ARG A 67 0.72 8.75 -13.13
N PHE A 68 0.53 7.63 -13.82
CA PHE A 68 -0.76 7.23 -14.35
C PHE A 68 -1.72 6.95 -13.21
N ILE A 69 -1.33 6.17 -12.19
CA ILE A 69 -2.15 5.92 -11.00
C ILE A 69 -2.45 7.21 -10.24
N TYR A 70 -1.47 8.11 -10.11
CA TYR A 70 -1.69 9.42 -9.49
C TYR A 70 -2.83 10.19 -10.18
N LYS A 71 -2.85 10.22 -11.52
CA LYS A 71 -3.90 10.89 -12.31
C LYS A 71 -5.20 10.08 -12.41
N LEU A 72 -5.11 8.75 -12.45
CA LEU A 72 -6.23 7.83 -12.54
C LEU A 72 -7.14 7.95 -11.32
N ARG A 73 -6.59 8.29 -10.15
CA ARG A 73 -7.36 8.59 -8.95
C ARG A 73 -8.32 9.76 -9.18
N ASN A 74 -7.87 10.84 -9.81
CA ASN A 74 -8.73 11.99 -10.10
C ASN A 74 -9.83 11.62 -11.10
N TYR A 75 -9.48 10.86 -12.15
CA TYR A 75 -10.46 10.27 -13.06
C TYR A 75 -11.52 9.44 -12.30
N ALA A 76 -11.07 8.53 -11.43
CA ALA A 76 -11.94 7.59 -10.72
C ALA A 76 -12.89 8.29 -9.74
N GLN A 77 -12.51 9.47 -9.24
CA GLN A 77 -13.33 10.27 -8.33
C GLN A 77 -14.33 11.20 -9.02
N HIS A 78 -13.98 11.73 -10.19
CA HIS A 78 -14.75 12.80 -10.83
C HIS A 78 -15.44 12.38 -12.13
N CYS A 79 -14.98 11.32 -12.79
CA CYS A 79 -15.43 10.98 -14.15
C CYS A 79 -16.17 9.65 -14.20
N GLY A 80 -15.58 8.56 -13.70
CA GLY A 80 -16.24 7.26 -13.75
C GLY A 80 -15.36 6.06 -13.42
N LEU A 81 -15.87 4.87 -13.76
CA LEU A 81 -15.20 3.60 -13.49
C LEU A 81 -14.01 3.40 -14.44
N PRO A 82 -12.76 3.28 -13.93
CA PRO A 82 -11.57 3.19 -14.78
C PRO A 82 -11.47 1.92 -15.61
N ILE A 83 -11.86 0.75 -15.07
CA ILE A 83 -11.80 -0.54 -15.78
C ILE A 83 -13.03 -0.63 -16.68
N ASN A 84 -12.83 -0.51 -17.98
CA ASN A 84 -13.90 -0.42 -18.99
C ASN A 84 -14.02 -1.70 -19.84
N SER A 85 -13.03 -2.59 -19.77
CA SER A 85 -13.07 -3.87 -20.48
C SER A 85 -12.51 -4.99 -19.58
N ILE A 86 -13.10 -6.17 -19.68
CA ILE A 86 -12.60 -7.39 -19.06
C ILE A 86 -12.63 -8.47 -20.13
N THR A 87 -11.45 -8.93 -20.53
CA THR A 87 -11.33 -10.11 -21.38
C THR A 87 -11.08 -11.33 -20.50
N PHE A 88 -11.31 -12.52 -21.04
CA PHE A 88 -11.00 -13.75 -20.34
C PHE A 88 -10.28 -14.73 -21.26
N SER A 89 -9.41 -15.55 -20.69
CA SER A 89 -8.80 -16.68 -21.36
C SER A 89 -9.02 -17.94 -20.53
N VAL A 90 -9.09 -19.09 -21.20
CA VAL A 90 -9.21 -20.38 -20.54
C VAL A 90 -7.87 -21.09 -20.66
N ASP A 91 -7.22 -21.36 -19.54
CA ASP A 91 -6.06 -22.24 -19.49
C ASP A 91 -6.55 -23.68 -19.30
N ASN A 92 -6.24 -24.53 -20.28
CA ASN A 92 -6.61 -25.94 -20.36
C ASN A 92 -5.38 -26.86 -20.19
N LYS A 93 -4.30 -26.39 -19.57
CA LYS A 93 -3.10 -27.23 -19.32
C LYS A 93 -3.40 -28.46 -18.47
N ASP A 94 -4.42 -28.42 -17.62
CA ASP A 94 -4.89 -29.56 -16.83
C ASP A 94 -6.21 -30.09 -17.42
N LEU A 95 -6.22 -31.36 -17.84
CA LEU A 95 -7.41 -32.02 -18.43
C LEU A 95 -8.58 -32.11 -17.44
N LEU A 96 -8.31 -32.04 -16.13
CA LEU A 96 -9.30 -32.12 -15.05
C LEU A 96 -9.63 -30.75 -14.43
N LYS A 97 -8.88 -29.70 -14.75
CA LYS A 97 -9.10 -28.34 -14.23
C LYS A 97 -9.08 -27.30 -15.34
N ARG A 98 -10.20 -26.60 -15.50
CA ARG A 98 -10.25 -25.40 -16.34
C ARG A 98 -9.98 -24.18 -15.47
N THR A 99 -8.93 -23.42 -15.80
CA THR A 99 -8.67 -22.13 -15.14
C THR A 99 -9.16 -21.01 -16.04
N ILE A 100 -10.10 -20.22 -15.55
CA ILE A 100 -10.54 -19.00 -16.23
C ILE A 100 -9.69 -17.84 -15.72
N ASN A 101 -8.90 -17.25 -16.60
CA ASN A 101 -8.12 -16.06 -16.33
C ASN A 101 -8.91 -14.82 -16.75
N LEU A 102 -9.18 -13.94 -15.81
CA LEU A 102 -9.79 -12.64 -16.08
C LEU A 102 -8.69 -11.58 -16.26
N ASN A 103 -8.81 -10.79 -17.33
CA ASN A 103 -7.86 -9.76 -17.73
C ASN A 103 -8.59 -8.42 -17.79
N PRO A 104 -8.62 -7.68 -16.66
CA PRO A 104 -9.16 -6.32 -16.65
C PRO A 104 -8.23 -5.36 -17.42
N LEU A 105 -8.84 -4.47 -18.20
CA LEU A 105 -8.17 -3.55 -19.12
C LEU A 105 -8.68 -2.12 -18.92
N PHE A 106 -7.77 -1.17 -19.09
CA PHE A 106 -8.10 0.23 -19.35
C PHE A 106 -8.13 0.44 -20.87
N LEU A 107 -9.21 1.04 -21.39
CA LEU A 107 -9.30 1.48 -22.78
C LEU A 107 -8.80 2.92 -22.89
N LYS A 108 -7.68 3.11 -23.57
CA LYS A 108 -7.02 4.41 -23.71
C LYS A 108 -7.94 5.47 -24.34
N SER A 109 -8.67 5.09 -25.38
CA SER A 109 -9.65 5.96 -26.05
C SER A 109 -10.76 6.42 -25.10
N GLU A 110 -11.32 5.53 -24.29
CA GLU A 110 -12.34 5.86 -23.29
C GLU A 110 -11.78 6.78 -22.19
N LEU A 111 -10.58 6.51 -21.70
CA LEU A 111 -9.92 7.38 -20.72
C LEU A 111 -9.65 8.79 -21.26
N LYS A 112 -9.12 8.90 -22.49
CA LYS A 112 -8.88 10.19 -23.16
C LYS A 112 -10.17 10.93 -23.52
N LYS A 113 -11.26 10.20 -23.78
CA LYS A 113 -12.57 10.78 -24.07
C LYS A 113 -13.20 11.38 -22.82
N ASN A 114 -13.18 10.66 -21.71
CA ASN A 114 -13.94 10.99 -20.51
C ASN A 114 -13.17 11.89 -19.51
N TYR A 115 -11.87 12.12 -19.70
CA TYR A 115 -11.08 13.03 -18.88
C TYR A 115 -9.98 13.72 -19.69
N LYS A 116 -9.78 15.02 -19.45
CA LYS A 116 -8.84 15.86 -20.21
C LYS A 116 -7.63 16.33 -19.39
N GLU A 117 -7.69 16.27 -18.06
CA GLU A 117 -6.66 16.81 -17.17
C GLU A 117 -5.54 15.79 -16.84
N TRP A 118 -5.26 14.88 -17.77
CA TRP A 118 -4.15 13.92 -17.68
C TRP A 118 -2.79 14.63 -17.56
N GLY A 119 -2.65 15.82 -18.15
CA GLY A 119 -1.40 16.58 -18.21
C GLY A 119 -0.47 16.11 -19.33
N GLN A 120 0.54 16.91 -19.63
CA GLN A 120 1.42 16.71 -20.79
C GLN A 120 2.12 15.34 -20.76
N LYS A 121 2.84 15.02 -19.67
CA LYS A 121 3.60 13.76 -19.56
C LYS A 121 2.75 12.51 -19.78
N ILE A 122 1.54 12.45 -19.21
CA ILE A 122 0.64 11.29 -19.41
C ILE A 122 0.12 11.23 -20.86
N ASN A 123 -0.18 12.38 -21.46
CA ASN A 123 -0.60 12.40 -22.86
C ASN A 123 0.49 11.88 -23.79
N GLU A 124 1.75 12.25 -23.53
CA GLU A 124 2.93 11.71 -24.22
C GLU A 124 3.08 10.21 -23.94
N ASP A 125 2.97 9.78 -22.68
CA ASP A 125 3.04 8.35 -22.30
C ASP A 125 1.98 7.52 -23.06
N PHE A 126 0.76 8.04 -23.19
CA PHE A 126 -0.33 7.38 -23.90
C PHE A 126 -0.05 7.14 -25.39
N ASP A 127 0.85 7.88 -26.02
CA ASP A 127 1.21 7.67 -27.42
C ASP A 127 2.07 6.41 -27.58
N PHE A 128 2.76 5.98 -26.52
CA PHE A 128 3.55 4.74 -26.47
C PHE A 128 2.79 3.55 -25.87
N GLN A 129 1.63 3.78 -25.26
CA GLN A 129 0.78 2.70 -24.73
C GLN A 129 -0.14 2.10 -25.80
N PRO A 130 -0.45 0.80 -25.74
CA PRO A 130 -1.49 0.20 -26.57
C PRO A 130 -2.88 0.79 -26.26
N GLU A 131 -3.87 0.51 -27.12
CA GLU A 131 -5.27 0.88 -26.84
C GLU A 131 -5.81 0.17 -25.59
N GLU A 132 -5.48 -1.11 -25.46
CA GLU A 132 -5.83 -1.93 -24.29
C GLU A 132 -4.65 -1.99 -23.32
N ILE A 133 -4.73 -1.24 -22.22
CA ILE A 133 -3.69 -1.19 -21.20
C ILE A 133 -4.03 -2.19 -20.08
N SER A 134 -3.12 -3.10 -19.78
CA SER A 134 -3.31 -4.12 -18.76
C SER A 134 -3.37 -3.53 -17.35
N VAL A 135 -4.53 -3.64 -16.68
CA VAL A 135 -4.68 -3.18 -15.28
C VAL A 135 -3.72 -3.94 -14.37
N ARG A 136 -3.53 -5.24 -14.60
CA ARG A 136 -2.62 -6.08 -13.81
C ARG A 136 -1.18 -5.58 -13.88
N GLN A 137 -0.72 -5.21 -15.07
CA GLN A 137 0.63 -4.69 -15.26
C GLN A 137 0.81 -3.35 -14.56
N ILE A 138 -0.14 -2.42 -14.75
CA ILE A 138 -0.10 -1.10 -14.09
C ILE A 138 -0.04 -1.25 -12.58
N ILE A 139 -0.95 -2.05 -11.99
CA ILE A 139 -1.01 -2.24 -10.53
C ILE A 139 0.24 -2.95 -10.01
N GLY A 140 0.74 -3.96 -10.73
CA GLY A 140 1.95 -4.68 -10.35
C GLY A 140 3.19 -3.79 -10.34
N ASN A 141 3.36 -2.93 -11.34
CA ASN A 141 4.49 -2.00 -11.40
C ASN A 141 4.32 -0.83 -10.42
N TYR A 142 3.09 -0.33 -10.25
CA TYR A 142 2.81 0.67 -9.22
C TYR A 142 3.08 0.14 -7.80
N TYR A 143 2.73 -1.12 -7.52
CA TYR A 143 3.06 -1.77 -6.25
C TYR A 143 4.57 -1.78 -5.99
N LYS A 144 5.40 -2.07 -7.00
CA LYS A 144 6.86 -1.98 -6.88
C LYS A 144 7.29 -0.56 -6.52
N ASN A 145 6.78 0.44 -7.21
CA ASN A 145 7.09 1.85 -6.92
C ASN A 145 6.72 2.24 -5.49
N ILE A 146 5.57 1.78 -4.98
CA ILE A 146 5.15 2.03 -3.59
C ILE A 146 5.99 1.25 -2.59
N LYS A 147 6.39 0.02 -2.92
CA LYS A 147 7.32 -0.75 -2.09
C LYS A 147 8.66 -0.02 -2.00
N ASP A 148 9.23 0.40 -3.11
CA ASP A 148 10.53 1.09 -3.14
C ASP A 148 10.46 2.42 -2.38
N LEU A 149 9.35 3.16 -2.50
CA LEU A 149 9.09 4.34 -1.67
C LEU A 149 9.00 4.02 -0.18
N ASN A 150 8.39 2.89 0.18
CA ASN A 150 8.29 2.47 1.57
C ASN A 150 9.65 2.07 2.14
N ASP A 151 10.49 1.43 1.33
CA ASP A 151 11.86 1.10 1.71
C ASP A 151 12.68 2.39 1.94
N GLU A 152 12.54 3.39 1.07
CA GLU A 152 13.11 4.73 1.28
C GLU A 152 12.57 5.39 2.56
N PHE A 153 11.27 5.27 2.83
CA PHE A 153 10.68 5.82 4.05
C PHE A 153 11.26 5.17 5.32
N ILE A 154 11.50 3.86 5.30
CA ILE A 154 12.17 3.14 6.41
C ILE A 154 13.61 3.66 6.58
N ILE A 155 14.33 3.90 5.48
CA ILE A 155 15.70 4.46 5.53
C ILE A 155 15.69 5.88 6.14
N ILE A 156 14.75 6.72 5.73
CA ILE A 156 14.56 8.07 6.30
C ILE A 156 14.31 7.99 7.82
N GLU A 157 13.52 7.02 8.26
CA GLU A 157 13.17 6.80 9.66
C GLU A 157 14.21 5.99 10.46
N LYS A 158 15.28 5.50 9.81
CA LYS A 158 16.21 4.50 10.37
C LYS A 158 16.70 4.87 11.76
N LEU A 159 17.19 6.09 11.97
CA LEU A 159 17.69 6.54 13.27
C LEU A 159 16.63 6.51 14.37
N SER A 160 15.38 6.84 14.04
CA SER A 160 14.28 6.78 15.00
C SER A 160 13.87 5.34 15.29
N LEU A 161 13.79 4.51 14.25
CA LEU A 161 13.41 3.11 14.36
C LEU A 161 14.46 2.32 15.15
N ASP A 162 15.74 2.59 14.92
CA ASP A 162 16.83 1.93 15.64
C ASP A 162 16.78 2.20 17.15
N LYS A 163 16.52 3.46 17.54
CA LYS A 163 16.30 3.81 18.96
C LYS A 163 15.08 3.08 19.55
N SER A 164 13.99 2.98 18.79
CA SER A 164 12.79 2.25 19.23
C SER A 164 13.05 0.74 19.37
N VAL A 165 13.79 0.15 18.43
CA VAL A 165 14.20 -1.26 18.49
C VAL A 165 15.11 -1.50 19.69
N GLU A 166 16.15 -0.69 19.87
CA GLU A 166 17.07 -0.79 21.00
C GLU A 166 16.33 -0.69 22.34
N TYR A 167 15.39 0.24 22.46
CA TYR A 167 14.54 0.37 23.65
C TYR A 167 13.74 -0.91 23.92
N LEU A 168 13.08 -1.47 22.91
CA LEU A 168 12.27 -2.68 23.04
C LEU A 168 13.13 -3.91 23.39
N GLU A 169 14.33 -4.02 22.83
CA GLU A 169 15.28 -5.09 23.12
C GLU A 169 15.84 -5.00 24.54
N ASN A 170 16.23 -3.80 24.97
CA ASN A 170 16.70 -3.58 26.33
C ASN A 170 15.59 -3.85 27.34
N PHE A 171 14.37 -3.38 27.08
CA PHE A 171 13.20 -3.68 27.92
C PHE A 171 12.96 -5.19 28.04
N GLN A 172 13.03 -5.93 26.92
CA GLN A 172 12.91 -7.39 26.92
C GLN A 172 14.03 -8.04 27.75
N LYS A 173 15.28 -7.62 27.56
CA LYS A 173 16.44 -8.17 28.27
C LYS A 173 16.38 -7.91 29.77
N GLU A 174 16.02 -6.71 30.19
CA GLU A 174 15.96 -6.34 31.60
C GLU A 174 14.83 -7.06 32.34
N ASN A 175 13.66 -7.20 31.70
CA ASN A 175 12.45 -7.67 32.38
C ASN A 175 12.13 -9.15 32.16
N TYR A 176 12.68 -9.79 31.10
CA TYR A 176 12.29 -11.15 30.71
C TYR A 176 13.48 -12.10 30.50
N SER A 177 14.73 -11.66 30.72
CA SER A 177 15.93 -12.52 30.54
C SER A 177 15.93 -13.78 31.41
N HIS A 178 15.22 -13.78 32.53
CA HIS A 178 15.09 -14.91 33.46
C HIS A 178 13.95 -15.86 33.08
N LEU A 179 13.13 -15.52 32.08
CA LEU A 179 12.01 -16.33 31.62
C LEU A 179 12.45 -17.14 30.40
N ASN A 180 12.07 -18.41 30.34
CA ASN A 180 12.24 -19.26 29.14
C ASN A 180 11.25 -18.82 28.06
N VAL A 181 11.47 -17.65 27.46
CA VAL A 181 10.70 -17.12 26.34
C VAL A 181 11.05 -17.94 25.09
N ASN A 182 10.15 -18.84 24.71
CA ASN A 182 10.25 -19.58 23.45
C ASN A 182 9.48 -18.85 22.33
N GLU A 183 9.57 -19.34 21.09
CA GLU A 183 8.93 -18.69 19.93
C GLU A 183 7.40 -18.59 20.02
N SER A 184 6.75 -19.40 20.86
CA SER A 184 5.31 -19.32 21.13
C SER A 184 4.94 -18.30 22.23
N THR A 185 5.92 -17.71 22.91
CA THR A 185 5.69 -16.75 23.99
C THR A 185 5.52 -15.34 23.41
N GLN A 186 4.31 -14.81 23.43
CA GLN A 186 4.06 -13.41 23.07
C GLN A 186 4.50 -12.49 24.22
N CYS A 187 5.54 -11.69 23.97
CA CYS A 187 5.88 -10.59 24.86
C CYS A 187 4.86 -9.46 24.64
N CYS A 188 4.26 -8.96 25.72
CA CYS A 188 3.29 -7.87 25.65
C CYS A 188 3.62 -6.82 26.71
N VAL A 189 3.48 -5.54 26.36
CA VAL A 189 3.51 -4.44 27.32
C VAL A 189 2.07 -4.15 27.74
N PHE A 190 1.79 -4.26 29.04
CA PHE A 190 0.53 -3.79 29.61
C PHE A 190 0.58 -2.27 29.76
N TYR A 191 -0.45 -1.59 29.30
CA TYR A 191 -0.62 -0.15 29.49
C TYR A 191 -2.08 0.18 29.83
N ASP A 192 -2.34 1.43 30.24
CA ASP A 192 -3.66 1.87 30.72
C ASP A 192 -4.23 0.96 31.82
N PHE A 193 -3.39 0.59 32.78
CA PHE A 193 -3.80 -0.26 33.88
C PHE A 193 -4.70 0.52 34.85
N ILE A 194 -5.98 0.13 34.92
CA ILE A 194 -6.99 0.72 35.79
C ILE A 194 -7.41 -0.33 36.81
N LEU A 195 -7.05 -0.09 38.07
CA LEU A 195 -7.54 -0.84 39.20
C LEU A 195 -9.03 -0.51 39.43
N LYS A 196 -9.86 -1.55 39.53
CA LYS A 196 -11.26 -1.38 39.96
C LYS A 196 -11.37 -1.11 41.46
N TYR A 197 -10.43 -1.66 42.23
CA TYR A 197 -10.33 -1.51 43.68
C TYR A 197 -8.87 -1.19 44.04
N LEU A 198 -8.65 -0.23 44.92
CA LEU A 198 -7.30 0.25 45.29
C LEU A 198 -6.37 -0.85 45.79
N ASP A 199 -6.93 -1.87 46.46
CA ASP A 199 -6.17 -2.96 47.09
C ASP A 199 -6.41 -4.33 46.44
N SER A 200 -7.02 -4.39 45.24
CA SER A 200 -7.28 -5.65 44.55
C SER A 200 -7.18 -5.53 43.02
N TYR A 201 -6.52 -6.50 42.41
CA TYR A 201 -6.43 -6.64 40.95
C TYR A 201 -7.71 -7.18 40.31
N GLU A 202 -8.67 -7.65 41.12
CA GLU A 202 -9.91 -8.24 40.62
C GLU A 202 -10.76 -7.21 39.87
N GLY A 203 -11.08 -7.52 38.61
CA GLY A 203 -11.83 -6.62 37.73
C GLY A 203 -11.02 -5.44 37.17
N SER A 204 -9.69 -5.43 37.33
CA SER A 204 -8.82 -4.46 36.68
C SER A 204 -8.93 -4.54 35.16
N LYS A 205 -8.76 -3.41 34.50
CA LYS A 205 -8.70 -3.32 33.04
C LYS A 205 -7.31 -2.87 32.63
N PHE A 206 -6.84 -3.41 31.52
CA PHE A 206 -5.60 -2.99 30.89
C PHE A 206 -5.70 -3.19 29.39
N SER A 207 -4.85 -2.49 28.67
CA SER A 207 -4.60 -2.70 27.26
C SER A 207 -3.28 -3.44 27.08
N THR A 208 -3.15 -4.21 25.99
CA THR A 208 -1.92 -4.89 25.64
C THR A 208 -1.35 -4.34 24.35
N PHE A 209 -0.03 -4.15 24.32
CA PHE A 209 0.73 -3.94 23.10
C PHE A 209 1.62 -5.15 22.88
N VAL A 210 1.38 -5.90 21.80
CA VAL A 210 2.16 -7.10 21.45
C VAL A 210 3.51 -6.66 20.89
N TYR A 211 4.59 -7.24 21.40
CA TYR A 211 5.95 -7.04 20.91
C TYR A 211 6.03 -7.44 19.43
N PRO A 212 6.32 -6.50 18.52
CA PRO A 212 6.16 -6.73 17.08
C PRO A 212 7.43 -7.36 16.49
N LYS A 213 7.71 -8.63 16.83
CA LYS A 213 8.96 -9.34 16.47
C LYS A 213 9.25 -9.29 14.96
N GLU A 214 8.28 -9.63 14.11
CA GLU A 214 8.45 -9.63 12.65
C GLU A 214 8.77 -8.23 12.10
N MET A 215 8.17 -7.17 12.66
CA MET A 215 8.45 -5.79 12.26
C MET A 215 9.88 -5.41 12.64
N ILE A 216 10.32 -5.77 13.85
CA ILE A 216 11.68 -5.52 14.32
C ILE A 216 12.70 -6.24 13.44
N GLU A 217 12.48 -7.51 13.11
CA GLU A 217 13.33 -8.29 12.20
C GLU A 217 13.36 -7.68 10.80
N THR A 218 12.21 -7.23 10.29
CA THR A 218 12.13 -6.53 9.00
C THR A 218 12.95 -5.24 9.01
N ILE A 219 12.80 -4.38 10.03
CA ILE A 219 13.58 -3.15 10.19
C ILE A 219 15.08 -3.46 10.29
N LYS A 220 15.45 -4.53 11.01
CA LYS A 220 16.84 -4.98 11.11
C LYS A 220 17.45 -5.38 9.78
N ASN A 221 16.68 -5.95 8.86
CA ASN A 221 17.19 -6.30 7.53
C ASN A 221 17.55 -5.06 6.70
N TYR A 222 16.95 -3.89 6.98
CA TYR A 222 17.36 -2.60 6.40
C TYR A 222 18.59 -1.97 7.09
N ARG A 223 19.22 -2.69 8.04
CA ARG A 223 20.47 -2.24 8.70
C ARG A 223 21.71 -2.45 7.83
N GLN A 224 21.70 -3.42 6.91
CA GLN A 224 22.80 -3.73 5.98
C GLN A 224 22.95 -2.64 4.91
#